data_AF-A0A968JF50-F1
#
_entry.id   AF-A0A968JF50-F1
#
_cell.length_a   1.000
_cell.length_b   1.000
_cell.length_c   1.000
_cell.angle_alpha   90.00
_cell.angle_beta   90.00
_cell.angle_gamma   90.00
#
_symmetry.space_group_name_H-M   'P 1'
#
loop_
_entity.id
_entity.type
_entity.pdbx_description
1 polymer ?
#
loop_
_entity_poly.entity_id
_entity_poly.type
_entity_poly.pdbx_seq_one_letter_code
_entity_poly.pdbx_strand_id
1 'polypeptide(L)' 'MPTTDSAWIPLFFRASGLVVEVGGVLSHGAIIARELGIPTVTNVRGATSQVESGQVITVDGGSGTVLLPVEQQEATI' A
#
# COMPACT_ATOMS: atom_id res chain seq x y z
N MET A 1 -15.61 -17.88 -2.11
CA MET A 1 -15.40 -16.42 -2.20
C MET A 1 -14.16 -16.14 -1.36
N PRO A 2 -13.03 -15.65 -1.90
CA PRO A 2 -11.89 -15.33 -1.06
C PRO A 2 -12.23 -14.02 -0.35
N THR A 3 -12.76 -14.14 0.88
CA THR A 3 -12.75 -13.02 1.80
C THR A 3 -11.33 -12.90 2.35
N THR A 4 -10.91 -11.70 2.70
CA THR A 4 -9.63 -11.44 3.37
C THR A 4 -9.62 -12.18 4.71
N ASP A 5 -9.19 -13.44 4.69
CA ASP A 5 -9.02 -14.28 5.87
C ASP A 5 -7.99 -13.60 6.79
N SER A 6 -8.23 -13.62 8.09
CA SER A 6 -7.42 -12.99 9.15
C SER A 6 -5.93 -13.36 9.15
N ALA A 7 -5.49 -14.23 8.23
CA ALA A 7 -4.12 -14.65 7.98
C ALA A 7 -3.14 -13.52 7.62
N TRP A 8 -3.63 -12.36 7.17
CA TRP A 8 -2.77 -11.23 6.75
C TRP A 8 -2.47 -10.24 7.89
N ILE A 9 -3.19 -10.34 9.01
CA ILE A 9 -3.02 -9.46 10.18
C ILE A 9 -1.57 -9.45 10.70
N PRO A 10 -0.85 -10.59 10.82
CA PRO A 10 0.55 -10.58 11.24
C PRO A 10 1.49 -9.80 10.29
N LEU A 11 1.14 -9.69 9.00
CA LEU A 11 1.94 -8.94 8.03
C LEU A 11 1.76 -7.43 8.22
N PHE A 12 0.58 -6.98 8.64
CA PHE A 12 0.30 -5.57 8.89
C PHE A 12 1.18 -5.00 10.01
N PHE A 13 1.45 -5.78 11.06
CA PHE A 13 2.34 -5.33 12.15
C PHE A 13 3.78 -5.01 11.69
N ARG A 14 4.21 -5.51 10.53
CA ARG A 14 5.53 -5.19 9.96
C ARG A 14 5.47 -4.21 8.79
N ALA A 15 4.28 -3.80 8.36
CA ALA A 15 4.10 -2.91 7.22
C ALA A 15 4.14 -1.45 7.67
N SER A 16 4.95 -0.63 7.00
CA SER A 16 4.95 0.85 7.16
C SER A 16 3.85 1.54 6.35
N GLY A 17 3.21 0.82 5.42
CA GLY A 17 2.11 1.30 4.59
C GLY A 17 1.46 0.15 3.83
N LEU A 18 0.21 0.33 3.42
CA LEU A 18 -0.58 -0.67 2.72
C LEU A 18 -1.19 -0.08 1.44
N VAL A 19 -0.91 -0.70 0.30
CA VAL A 19 -1.52 -0.36 -1.00
C VAL A 19 -2.29 -1.57 -1.51
N VAL A 20 -3.56 -1.38 -1.84
CA VAL A 20 -4.43 -2.48 -2.27
C VAL A 20 -5.11 -2.13 -3.60
N GLU A 21 -4.97 -3.00 -4.59
CA GLU A 21 -5.63 -2.83 -5.90
C GLU A 21 -7.11 -3.22 -5.86
N VAL A 22 -7.42 -4.30 -5.13
CA VAL A 22 -8.74 -4.94 -5.09
C VAL A 22 -9.31 -4.87 -3.68
N GLY A 23 -10.48 -4.24 -3.55
CA GLY A 23 -11.12 -4.00 -2.28
C GLY A 23 -11.37 -2.51 -2.10
N GLY A 24 -12.59 -2.16 -1.71
CA GLY A 24 -12.92 -0.78 -1.37
C GLY A 24 -12.27 -0.36 -0.06
N VAL A 25 -12.34 0.94 0.22
CA VAL A 25 -11.93 1.59 1.49
C VAL A 25 -12.56 0.90 2.72
N LEU A 26 -13.71 0.22 2.53
CA LEU A 26 -14.48 -0.48 3.56
C LEU A 26 -14.19 -1.98 3.66
N SER A 27 -13.17 -2.49 2.99
CA SER A 27 -12.79 -3.91 3.13
C SER A 27 -12.27 -4.19 4.55
N HIS A 28 -12.52 -5.40 5.06
CA HIS A 28 -12.12 -5.80 6.41
C HIS A 28 -10.61 -5.58 6.65
N GLY A 29 -9.76 -5.88 5.67
CA GLY A 29 -8.32 -5.62 5.74
C GLY A 29 -7.98 -4.12 5.80
N ALA A 30 -8.68 -3.27 5.04
CA ALA A 30 -8.44 -1.82 5.05
C ALA A 30 -8.89 -1.15 6.35
N ILE A 31 -9.97 -1.64 6.96
CA ILE A 31 -10.44 -1.16 8.27
C ILE A 31 -9.40 -1.51 9.35
N ILE A 32 -8.97 -2.77 9.42
CA ILE A 32 -7.97 -3.22 10.40
C ILE A 32 -6.63 -2.48 10.22
N ALA A 33 -6.17 -2.26 8.98
CA ALA A 33 -4.93 -1.52 8.75
C ALA A 33 -5.01 -0.07 9.28
N ARG A 34 -6.18 0.59 9.15
CA ARG A 34 -6.41 1.94 9.71
C ARG A 34 -6.47 1.92 11.23
N GLU A 35 -7.10 0.91 11.83
CA GLU A 35 -7.14 0.73 13.29
C GLU A 35 -5.73 0.50 13.86
N LEU A 36 -4.85 -0.15 13.11
CA LEU A 36 -3.44 -0.34 13.45
C LEU A 36 -2.57 0.91 13.21
N GLY A 37 -3.14 2.01 12.71
CA GLY A 37 -2.42 3.25 12.41
C GLY A 37 -1.55 3.20 11.16
N ILE A 38 -1.77 2.23 10.27
CA ILE A 38 -0.99 2.03 9.05
C ILE A 38 -1.58 2.89 7.93
N PRO A 39 -0.79 3.75 7.27
CA PRO A 39 -1.21 4.48 6.08
C PRO A 39 -1.70 3.52 5.01
N THR A 40 -2.99 3.60 4.67
CA THR A 40 -3.63 2.62 3.77
C THR A 40 -4.29 3.33 2.60
N VAL A 41 -3.93 2.95 1.38
CA VAL A 41 -4.56 3.42 0.14
C VAL A 41 -5.14 2.23 -0.60
N THR A 42 -6.44 2.28 -0.88
CA THR A 42 -7.19 1.21 -1.56
C THR A 42 -7.63 1.65 -2.95
N ASN A 43 -7.96 0.69 -3.82
CA ASN A 43 -8.43 0.92 -5.19
C ASN A 43 -7.37 1.57 -6.10
N VAL A 44 -6.07 1.30 -5.84
CA VAL A 44 -4.97 1.75 -6.70
C VAL A 44 -4.77 0.74 -7.82
N ARG A 45 -5.40 0.97 -8.97
CA ARG A 45 -5.32 0.04 -10.10
C ARG A 45 -3.91 -0.04 -10.67
N GLY A 46 -3.41 -1.26 -10.84
CA GLY A 46 -2.08 -1.51 -11.43
C GLY A 46 -0.93 -1.10 -10.52
N ALA A 47 -1.15 -0.94 -9.21
CA ALA A 47 -0.09 -0.67 -8.24
C ALA A 47 0.98 -1.76 -8.25
N THR A 48 0.58 -3.03 -8.27
CA THR A 48 1.49 -4.19 -8.29
C THR A 48 2.29 -4.31 -9.59
N SER A 49 1.80 -3.70 -10.67
CA SER A 49 2.53 -3.63 -11.95
C SER A 49 3.46 -2.42 -12.06
N GLN A 50 3.23 -1.39 -11.24
CA GLN A 50 4.02 -0.15 -11.23
C GLN A 50 5.05 -0.10 -10.09
N VAL A 51 4.90 -0.97 -9.09
CA VAL A 51 5.79 -1.06 -7.93
C VAL A 51 6.53 -2.38 -7.97
N GLU A 52 7.85 -2.30 -8.04
CA GLU A 52 8.72 -3.47 -7.98
C GLU A 52 9.13 -3.80 -6.54
N SER A 53 9.46 -5.07 -6.29
CA SER A 53 9.94 -5.50 -4.97
C SER A 53 11.26 -4.82 -4.63
N GLY A 54 11.34 -4.18 -3.47
CA GLY A 54 12.50 -3.41 -3.05
C GLY A 54 12.45 -1.92 -3.44
N GLN A 55 11.46 -1.51 -4.24
CA GLN A 55 11.24 -0.10 -4.55
C GLN A 55 10.67 0.64 -3.35
N VAL A 56 11.28 1.78 -3.01
CA VAL A 56 10.80 2.66 -1.94
C VAL A 56 9.73 3.58 -2.50
N ILE A 57 8.50 3.45 -1.99
CA ILE A 57 7.36 4.28 -2.37
C ILE A 57 6.86 5.07 -1.15
N THR A 58 6.19 6.20 -1.39
CA THR A 58 5.53 6.95 -0.32
C THR A 58 4.02 6.72 -0.39
N VAL A 59 3.41 6.36 0.74
CA VAL A 59 1.97 6.08 0.84
C VAL A 59 1.33 7.12 1.74
N ASP A 60 0.45 7.96 1.18
CA ASP A 60 -0.37 8.91 1.92
C ASP A 60 -1.80 8.38 2.06
N GLY A 61 -2.07 7.78 3.22
CA GLY A 61 -3.41 7.28 3.57
C GLY A 61 -4.45 8.36 3.87
N GLY A 62 -4.04 9.60 4.11
CA GLY A 62 -4.94 10.73 4.35
C GLY A 62 -5.47 11.32 3.05
N SER A 63 -4.57 11.52 2.08
CA SER A 63 -4.90 12.03 0.74
C SER A 63 -5.31 10.91 -0.24
N GLY A 64 -5.12 9.64 0.14
CA GLY A 64 -5.40 8.49 -0.72
C GLY A 64 -4.47 8.39 -1.92
N THR A 65 -3.21 8.84 -1.78
CA THR A 65 -2.25 8.95 -2.88
C THR A 65 -1.02 8.08 -2.62
N VAL A 66 -0.48 7.48 -3.68
CA VAL A 66 0.80 6.76 -3.66
C VAL A 66 1.77 7.48 -4.58
N LEU A 67 2.93 7.87 -4.06
CA LEU A 67 3.99 8.53 -4.82
C LEU A 67 5.09 7.51 -5.09
N LEU A 68 5.39 7.32 -6.37
CA LEU A 68 6.54 6.56 -6.83
C LEU A 68 7.80 7.40 -6.69
N PRO A 69 8.97 6.78 -6.42
CA PRO A 69 10.22 7.51 -6.37
C PRO A 69 10.49 8.11 -7.74
N VAL A 70 10.83 9.39 -7.77
CA VAL A 70 11.42 10.00 -8.96
C VAL A 70 12.80 9.36 -9.11
N GLU A 71 13.07 8.68 -10.24
CA GLU A 71 14.44 8.33 -10.60
C GLU A 71 15.23 9.64 -10.64
N GLN A 72 16.05 9.85 -9.60
CA GLN A 72 17.10 10.83 -9.66
C GLN A 72 18.09 10.28 -10.67
N GLN A 73 18.01 10.74 -11.92
CA GLN A 73 19.11 10.57 -12.86
C GLN A 73 20.34 11.18 -12.18
N GLU A 74 21.18 10.33 -11.60
CA GLU A 74 22.54 10.71 -11.22
C GLU A 74 23.20 11.23 -12.49
N ALA A 75 23.30 12.55 -12.56
CA ALA A 75 24.11 13.24 -13.53
C ALA A 75 25.55 12.78 -13.30
N THR A 76 25.99 11.80 -14.09
CA THR A 76 27.39 11.43 -14.23
C THR A 76 28.19 12.70 -14.55
N ILE A 77 29.12 13.05 -13.66
CA ILE A 77 30.16 14.05 -13.87
C ILE A 77 31.46 13.33 -14.23
#